data_AF-A0A1G8F4A9-F1
#
_entry.id   AF-A0A1G8F4A9-F1
#
_cell.length_a   1.000
_cell.length_b   1.000
_cell.length_c   1.000
_cell.angle_alpha   90.00
_cell.angle_beta   90.00
_cell.angle_gamma   90.00
#
_symmetry.space_group_name_H-M   'P 1'
#
loop_
_entity.id
_entity.type
_entity.pdbx_description
1 polymer ?
#
loop_
_entity_poly.entity_id
_entity_poly.type
_entity_poly.pdbx_seq_one_letter_code
_entity_poly.pdbx_strand_id
1 'polypeptide(L)'
;MTGKKQKKPKNVTAAQKKDFWEEHLPYEIEMMRAIHHVALQGSPTQAMHNAMIESLMVHCRNLIEFFKYNPPCDFSPTFFTEGTFRVNRNFINKSLYDKINQQISHLTSARTSVSKDKLGPYEWGQIIDAIEKELVRMEAALTPAWRADWKFTKPTTVQSGSGTGSSSQIATIGGGSTL
;
A
#
# COMPACT_ATOMS: atom_id res chain seq x y z
N MET A 1 -0.13 24.85 26.83
CA MET A 1 -0.58 24.26 25.53
C MET A 1 0.14 25.00 24.41
N THR A 2 1.25 24.46 23.92
CA THR A 2 2.04 25.09 22.84
C THR A 2 1.42 24.73 21.50
N GLY A 3 0.78 25.71 20.85
CA GLY A 3 0.28 25.58 19.49
C GLY A 3 1.44 25.25 18.55
N LYS A 4 1.46 24.03 17.99
CA LYS A 4 2.41 23.67 16.93
C LYS A 4 2.16 24.61 15.76
N LYS A 5 3.09 25.52 15.50
CA LYS A 5 3.10 26.35 14.28
C LYS A 5 3.02 25.40 13.08
N GLN A 6 1.96 25.51 12.29
CA GLN A 6 1.89 24.84 10.98
C GLN A 6 3.10 25.28 10.18
N LYS A 7 3.97 24.33 9.83
CA LYS A 7 5.10 24.57 8.94
C LYS A 7 4.51 25.09 7.62
N LYS A 8 5.01 26.22 7.12
CA LYS A 8 4.59 26.74 5.82
C LYS A 8 4.75 25.63 4.76
N PRO A 9 3.81 25.45 3.83
CA PRO A 9 3.96 24.49 2.75
C PRO A 9 5.30 24.74 2.05
N LYS A 10 6.06 23.67 1.77
CA LYS A 10 7.21 23.83 0.87
C LYS A 10 6.69 24.30 -0.50
N ASN A 11 7.38 25.25 -1.11
CA ASN A 11 7.06 25.70 -2.47
C ASN A 11 7.48 24.60 -3.46
N VAL A 12 6.54 23.73 -3.84
CA VAL A 12 6.75 22.69 -4.86
C VAL A 12 6.57 23.29 -6.25
N THR A 13 7.56 23.11 -7.13
CA THR A 13 7.54 23.62 -8.51
C THR A 13 6.59 22.81 -9.40
N ALA A 14 6.21 23.37 -10.56
CA ALA A 14 5.41 22.64 -11.54
C ALA A 14 6.13 21.36 -12.05
N ALA A 15 7.45 21.43 -12.25
CA ALA A 15 8.26 20.28 -12.65
C ALA A 15 8.26 19.17 -11.59
N GLN A 16 8.42 19.53 -10.30
CA GLN A 16 8.34 18.56 -9.20
C GLN A 16 6.96 17.92 -9.07
N LYS A 17 5.88 18.70 -9.28
CA LYS A 17 4.52 18.15 -9.30
C LYS A 17 4.34 17.15 -10.43
N LYS A 18 4.88 17.46 -11.60
CA LYS A 18 4.81 16.57 -12.77
C LYS A 18 5.59 15.28 -12.55
N ASP A 19 6.83 15.37 -12.09
CA ASP A 19 7.68 14.22 -11.72
C ASP A 19 6.99 13.32 -10.68
N PHE A 20 6.46 13.92 -9.61
CA PHE A 20 5.67 13.20 -8.60
C PHE A 20 4.47 12.48 -9.18
N TRP A 21 3.75 13.13 -10.10
CA TRP A 21 2.53 12.61 -10.71
C TRP A 21 2.80 11.47 -11.69
N GLU A 22 3.86 11.57 -12.48
CA GLU A 22 4.19 10.61 -13.53
C GLU A 22 4.93 9.38 -12.98
N GLU A 23 5.77 9.55 -11.97
CA GLU A 23 6.67 8.48 -11.51
C GLU A 23 6.37 8.02 -10.07
N HIS A 24 6.40 8.95 -9.10
CA HIS A 24 6.43 8.58 -7.68
C HIS A 24 5.07 8.07 -7.17
N LEU A 25 3.98 8.80 -7.45
CA LEU A 25 2.66 8.39 -7.00
C LEU A 25 2.22 7.07 -7.65
N PRO A 26 2.37 6.87 -8.98
CA PRO A 26 2.06 5.60 -9.60
C PRO A 26 2.89 4.44 -9.03
N TYR A 27 4.20 4.63 -8.88
CA TYR A 27 5.10 3.63 -8.30
C TYR A 27 4.65 3.17 -6.91
N GLU A 28 4.33 4.10 -6.00
CA GLU A 28 3.88 3.76 -4.65
C GLU A 28 2.58 2.94 -4.65
N ILE A 29 1.63 3.28 -5.54
CA ILE A 29 0.36 2.54 -5.68
C ILE A 29 0.62 1.14 -6.26
N GLU A 30 1.44 1.02 -7.30
CA GLU A 30 1.78 -0.26 -7.93
C GLU A 30 2.51 -1.19 -6.97
N MET A 31 3.52 -0.67 -6.26
CA MET A 31 4.27 -1.45 -5.27
C MET A 31 3.37 -1.91 -4.12
N MET A 32 2.50 -1.04 -3.60
CA MET A 32 1.52 -1.42 -2.58
C MET A 32 0.64 -2.59 -3.05
N ARG A 33 0.06 -2.48 -4.26
CA ARG A 33 -0.82 -3.52 -4.84
C ARG A 33 -0.06 -4.83 -5.09
N ALA A 34 1.12 -4.75 -5.70
CA ALA A 34 1.93 -5.91 -6.05
C ALA A 34 2.39 -6.66 -4.80
N ILE A 35 2.91 -5.96 -3.79
CA ILE A 35 3.37 -6.59 -2.55
C ILE A 35 2.19 -7.16 -1.78
N HIS A 36 1.04 -6.48 -1.73
CA HIS A 36 -0.15 -7.04 -1.08
C HIS A 36 -0.56 -8.36 -1.74
N HIS A 37 -0.57 -8.42 -3.07
CA HIS A 37 -0.87 -9.65 -3.81
C HIS A 37 0.10 -10.78 -3.47
N VAL A 38 1.41 -10.52 -3.46
CA VAL A 38 2.43 -11.53 -3.13
C VAL A 38 2.38 -11.92 -1.65
N ALA A 39 2.12 -10.98 -0.74
CA ALA A 39 2.04 -11.24 0.70
C ALA A 39 0.89 -12.21 1.05
N LEU A 40 -0.21 -12.16 0.30
CA LEU A 40 -1.34 -13.10 0.46
C LEU A 40 -1.01 -14.53 -0.02
N GLN A 41 -0.02 -14.69 -0.90
CA GLN A 41 0.42 -16.02 -1.36
C GLN A 41 1.35 -16.72 -0.35
N GLY A 42 1.76 -16.03 0.71
CA GLY A 42 2.69 -16.55 1.71
C GLY A 42 4.15 -16.38 1.31
N SER A 43 5.05 -16.97 2.09
CA SER A 43 6.50 -16.81 1.90
C SER A 43 7.23 -18.08 2.31
N PRO A 44 8.35 -18.44 1.66
CA PRO A 44 9.08 -19.66 2.00
C PRO A 44 9.86 -19.53 3.32
N THR A 45 10.13 -18.31 3.78
CA THR A 45 10.85 -18.05 5.04
C THR A 45 10.21 -16.92 5.83
N GLN A 46 10.38 -16.95 7.15
CA GLN A 46 9.95 -15.86 8.04
C GLN A 46 10.65 -14.54 7.71
N ALA A 47 11.92 -14.58 7.30
CA ALA A 47 12.68 -13.38 6.91
C ALA A 47 12.06 -12.69 5.69
N MET A 48 11.72 -13.47 4.65
CA MET A 48 11.03 -12.95 3.46
C MET A 48 9.63 -12.45 3.80
N HIS A 49 8.90 -13.18 4.65
CA HIS A 49 7.58 -12.75 5.11
C HIS A 49 7.65 -11.39 5.81
N ASN A 50 8.57 -11.22 6.76
CA ASN A 50 8.78 -9.96 7.45
C ASN A 50 9.19 -8.85 6.48
N ALA A 51 10.13 -9.12 5.56
CA ALA A 51 10.56 -8.13 4.58
C ALA A 51 9.42 -7.65 3.68
N MET A 52 8.52 -8.55 3.26
CA MET A 52 7.35 -8.17 2.47
C MET A 52 6.35 -7.34 3.27
N ILE A 53 6.08 -7.70 4.53
CA ILE A 53 5.20 -6.89 5.39
C ILE A 53 5.81 -5.51 5.64
N GLU A 54 7.10 -5.43 5.97
CA GLU A 54 7.79 -4.17 6.18
C GLU A 54 7.70 -3.29 4.92
N SER A 55 7.98 -3.86 3.75
CA SER A 55 7.87 -3.17 2.46
C SER A 55 6.43 -2.70 2.18
N LEU A 56 5.43 -3.57 2.36
CA LEU A 56 4.01 -3.21 2.18
C LEU A 56 3.62 -2.03 3.09
N MET A 57 4.02 -2.09 4.36
CA MET A 57 3.67 -1.06 5.33
C MET A 57 4.36 0.28 5.04
N VAL A 58 5.56 0.28 4.45
CA VAL A 58 6.22 1.50 3.97
C VAL A 58 5.39 2.18 2.88
N HIS A 59 5.01 1.46 1.83
CA HIS A 59 4.20 2.03 0.74
C HIS A 59 2.83 2.50 1.21
N CYS A 60 2.15 1.71 2.05
CA CYS A 60 0.89 2.11 2.68
C CYS A 60 1.05 3.42 3.48
N ARG A 61 2.12 3.53 4.29
CA ARG A 61 2.37 4.75 5.09
C ARG A 61 2.62 5.96 4.19
N ASN A 62 3.43 5.84 3.14
CA ASN A 62 3.71 6.93 2.21
C ASN A 62 2.40 7.46 1.58
N LEU A 63 1.54 6.56 1.11
CA LEU A 63 0.24 6.92 0.53
C LEU A 63 -0.69 7.54 1.57
N ILE A 64 -0.74 7.01 2.79
CA ILE A 64 -1.56 7.60 3.88
C ILE A 64 -1.09 9.01 4.21
N GLU A 65 0.22 9.24 4.29
CA GLU A 65 0.78 10.56 4.60
C GLU A 65 0.49 11.57 3.48
N PHE A 66 0.55 11.14 2.22
CA PHE A 66 0.12 11.92 1.06
C PHE A 66 -1.38 12.28 1.14
N PHE A 67 -2.26 11.29 1.28
CA PHE A 67 -3.71 11.53 1.29
C PHE A 67 -4.18 12.35 2.50
N LYS A 68 -3.51 12.24 3.66
CA LYS A 68 -3.78 13.07 4.85
C LYS A 68 -3.16 14.47 4.77
N TYR A 69 -2.27 14.71 3.82
CA TYR A 69 -1.40 15.88 3.76
C TYR A 69 -0.71 16.13 5.10
N ASN A 70 0.02 15.11 5.57
CA ASN A 70 0.80 15.20 6.80
C ASN A 70 2.17 15.87 6.56
N PRO A 71 2.76 16.53 7.58
CA PRO A 71 3.96 17.36 7.43
C PRO A 71 5.23 16.75 6.82
N PRO A 72 5.50 15.42 6.84
CA PRO A 72 6.65 14.88 6.11
C PRO A 72 6.42 14.83 4.59
N CYS A 73 5.17 14.88 4.11
CA CYS A 73 4.87 14.84 2.68
C CYS A 73 4.89 16.25 2.09
N ASP A 74 5.74 16.46 1.09
CA ASP A 74 5.85 17.73 0.38
C ASP A 74 4.69 17.94 -0.62
N PHE A 75 3.99 16.85 -0.96
CA PHE A 75 2.91 16.83 -1.95
C PHE A 75 1.54 16.71 -1.28
N SER A 76 0.53 17.34 -1.89
CA SER A 76 -0.86 17.26 -1.46
C SER A 76 -1.72 16.77 -2.62
N PRO A 77 -2.73 15.92 -2.38
CA PRO A 77 -3.72 15.58 -3.41
C PRO A 77 -4.47 16.82 -3.93
N THR A 78 -4.53 17.90 -3.14
CA THR A 78 -5.11 19.20 -3.57
C THR A 78 -4.29 19.91 -4.65
N PHE A 79 -3.08 19.45 -4.97
CA PHE A 79 -2.30 19.99 -6.09
C PHE A 79 -2.80 19.51 -7.45
N PHE A 80 -3.53 18.38 -7.47
CA PHE A 80 -3.94 17.68 -8.69
C PHE A 80 -5.46 17.67 -8.89
N THR A 81 -6.20 18.05 -7.86
CA THR A 81 -7.66 17.98 -7.80
C THR A 81 -8.32 19.35 -7.88
N GLU A 82 -9.59 19.35 -8.23
CA GLU A 82 -10.46 20.52 -8.27
C GLU A 82 -10.58 21.20 -6.90
N GLY A 83 -10.89 22.50 -6.90
CA GLY A 83 -11.01 23.30 -5.69
C GLY A 83 -12.10 22.87 -4.70
N THR A 84 -12.96 21.91 -5.08
CA THR A 84 -13.99 21.29 -4.23
C THR A 84 -13.49 20.08 -3.45
N PHE A 85 -12.36 19.49 -3.85
CA PHE A 85 -11.78 18.35 -3.14
C PHE A 85 -11.34 18.75 -1.73
N ARG A 86 -11.59 17.87 -0.76
CA ARG A 86 -11.17 18.06 0.63
C ARG A 86 -10.43 16.82 1.09
N VAL A 87 -9.28 17.04 1.73
CA VAL A 87 -8.50 16.00 2.38
C VAL A 87 -9.30 15.38 3.52
N ASN A 88 -9.50 14.06 3.49
CA ASN A 88 -10.07 13.31 4.59
C ASN A 88 -8.94 12.85 5.52
N ARG A 89 -8.75 13.52 6.66
CA ARG A 89 -7.69 13.15 7.62
C ARG A 89 -7.99 11.89 8.43
N ASN A 90 -9.23 11.40 8.37
CA ASN A 90 -9.75 10.31 9.20
C ASN A 90 -10.10 9.05 8.40
N PHE A 91 -9.69 8.97 7.13
CA PHE A 91 -10.04 7.83 6.25
C PHE A 91 -9.50 6.49 6.76
N ILE A 92 -8.43 6.54 7.55
CA ILE A 92 -7.85 5.38 8.22
C ILE A 92 -7.85 5.59 9.73
N ASN A 93 -8.28 4.55 10.45
CA ASN A 93 -8.34 4.54 11.90
C ASN A 93 -6.95 4.79 12.49
N LYS A 94 -6.87 5.60 13.56
CA LYS A 94 -5.63 5.89 14.28
C LYS A 94 -4.93 4.62 14.78
N SER A 95 -5.65 3.63 15.29
CA SER A 95 -5.06 2.38 15.79
C SER A 95 -4.37 1.59 14.68
N LEU A 96 -4.96 1.53 13.48
CA LEU A 96 -4.33 0.91 12.31
C LEU A 96 -3.10 1.69 11.87
N TYR A 97 -3.17 3.02 11.84
CA TYR A 97 -2.01 3.85 11.52
C TYR A 97 -0.86 3.71 12.52
N ASP A 98 -1.16 3.62 13.82
CA ASP A 98 -0.15 3.38 14.85
C ASP A 98 0.49 2.00 14.69
N LYS A 99 -0.30 0.97 14.36
CA LYS A 99 0.23 -0.38 14.05
C LYS A 99 1.12 -0.40 12.81
N ILE A 100 0.78 0.35 11.75
CA ILE A 100 1.64 0.51 10.56
C ILE A 100 3.01 1.05 10.97
N ASN A 101 3.04 2.10 11.78
CA ASN A 101 4.29 2.69 12.25
C ASN A 101 5.14 1.73 13.09
N GLN A 102 4.51 0.79 13.82
CA GLN A 102 5.21 -0.23 14.59
C GLN A 102 5.80 -1.36 13.72
N GLN A 103 5.26 -1.60 12.52
CA GLN A 103 5.78 -2.63 11.61
C GLN A 103 6.99 -2.13 10.81
N ILE A 104 7.04 -0.85 10.46
CA ILE A 104 8.20 -0.28 9.79
C ILE A 104 9.39 -0.32 10.76
N SER A 105 10.53 -0.83 10.31
CA SER A 105 11.71 -1.05 11.16
C SER A 105 12.12 0.24 11.87
N HIS A 106 11.98 0.23 13.20
CA HIS A 106 12.48 1.26 14.09
C HIS A 106 13.31 0.58 15.18
N LEU A 107 14.56 1.01 15.38
CA LEU A 107 15.40 0.58 16.50
C LEU A 107 14.87 1.21 17.80
N THR A 108 13.71 0.75 18.24
CA THR A 108 13.03 1.24 19.44
C THR A 108 12.50 0.06 20.25
N SER A 109 12.31 0.27 21.54
CA SER A 109 11.71 -0.71 22.45
C SER A 109 10.23 -1.01 22.16
N ALA A 110 9.62 -0.26 21.22
CA ALA A 110 8.21 -0.35 20.87
C ALA A 110 7.87 -1.48 19.88
N ARG A 111 8.86 -2.27 19.41
CA ARG A 111 8.59 -3.44 18.58
C ARG A 111 7.91 -4.52 19.41
N THR A 112 6.62 -4.73 19.20
CA THR A 112 5.89 -5.80 19.90
C THR A 112 6.32 -7.18 19.40
N SER A 113 6.72 -8.05 20.33
CA SER A 113 6.93 -9.48 20.07
C SER A 113 5.61 -10.27 20.07
N VAL A 114 4.51 -9.65 20.50
CA VAL A 114 3.22 -10.30 20.69
C VAL A 114 2.47 -10.38 19.36
N SER A 115 2.19 -11.61 18.91
CA SER A 115 1.59 -11.88 17.59
C SER A 115 0.23 -11.17 17.37
N LYS A 116 -0.63 -11.10 18.39
CA LYS A 116 -1.96 -10.46 18.31
C LYS A 116 -1.91 -8.94 18.06
N ASP A 117 -0.78 -8.31 18.36
CA ASP A 117 -0.61 -6.87 18.20
C ASP A 117 0.00 -6.54 16.82
N LYS A 118 0.43 -7.56 16.07
CA LYS A 118 0.91 -7.42 14.69
C LYS A 118 -0.24 -7.24 13.73
N LEU A 119 0.03 -6.61 12.58
CA LEU A 119 -0.91 -6.53 11.49
C LEU A 119 -0.96 -7.89 10.77
N GLY A 120 -2.14 -8.49 10.69
CA GLY A 120 -2.37 -9.70 9.90
C GLY A 120 -3.08 -9.40 8.57
N PRO A 121 -3.37 -10.43 7.77
CA PRO A 121 -4.01 -10.28 6.46
C PRO A 121 -5.34 -9.51 6.50
N TYR A 122 -6.11 -9.66 7.58
CA TYR A 122 -7.35 -8.92 7.76
C TYR A 122 -7.10 -7.41 7.85
N GLU A 123 -6.18 -6.97 8.71
CA GLU A 123 -5.84 -5.56 8.81
C GLU A 123 -5.17 -5.03 7.55
N TRP A 124 -4.36 -5.84 6.84
CA TRP A 124 -3.78 -5.44 5.55
C TRP A 124 -4.89 -5.09 4.56
N GLY A 125 -5.90 -5.96 4.42
CA GLY A 125 -7.06 -5.71 3.58
C GLY A 125 -7.79 -4.41 3.95
N GLN A 126 -8.01 -4.16 5.25
CA GLN A 126 -8.64 -2.91 5.71
C GLN A 126 -7.81 -1.66 5.34
N ILE A 127 -6.49 -1.72 5.45
CA ILE A 127 -5.59 -0.62 5.11
C ILE A 127 -5.62 -0.35 3.61
N ILE A 128 -5.48 -1.40 2.80
CA ILE A 128 -5.51 -1.32 1.33
C ILE A 128 -6.84 -0.76 0.86
N ASP A 129 -7.97 -1.32 1.32
CA ASP A 129 -9.31 -0.85 0.97
C ASP A 129 -9.52 0.63 1.31
N ALA A 130 -8.97 1.09 2.44
CA ALA A 130 -9.06 2.49 2.85
C ALA A 130 -8.27 3.41 1.89
N ILE A 131 -7.05 3.02 1.51
CA ILE A 131 -6.22 3.78 0.57
C ILE A 131 -6.86 3.79 -0.83
N GLU A 132 -7.36 2.66 -1.31
CA GLU A 132 -8.02 2.55 -2.62
C GLU A 132 -9.28 3.44 -2.71
N LYS A 133 -10.07 3.53 -1.64
CA LYS A 133 -11.23 4.44 -1.58
C LYS A 133 -10.81 5.91 -1.68
N GLU A 134 -9.69 6.28 -1.06
CA GLU A 134 -9.15 7.65 -1.17
C GLU A 134 -8.60 7.93 -2.58
N LEU A 135 -7.95 6.94 -3.20
CA LEU A 135 -7.49 7.03 -4.58
C LEU A 135 -8.67 7.28 -5.52
N VAL A 136 -9.74 6.47 -5.43
CA VAL A 136 -10.96 6.66 -6.23
C VAL A 136 -11.57 8.05 -6.00
N ARG A 137 -11.61 8.54 -4.75
CA ARG A 137 -12.11 9.89 -4.47
C ARG A 137 -11.25 10.98 -5.10
N MET A 138 -9.93 10.81 -5.09
CA MET A 138 -9.00 11.73 -5.72
C MET A 138 -9.14 11.71 -7.25
N GLU A 139 -9.19 10.52 -7.87
CA GLU A 139 -9.38 10.34 -9.32
C GLU A 139 -10.65 11.03 -9.83
N ALA A 140 -11.76 10.85 -9.12
CA ALA A 140 -13.03 11.50 -9.42
C ALA A 140 -12.93 13.03 -9.36
N ALA A 141 -12.01 13.56 -8.55
CA ALA A 141 -11.83 14.99 -8.34
C ALA A 141 -10.65 15.59 -9.12
N LEU A 142 -9.95 14.85 -9.98
CA LEU A 142 -8.84 15.38 -10.76
C LEU A 142 -9.27 16.53 -11.66
N THR A 143 -8.40 17.54 -11.77
CA THR A 143 -8.56 18.57 -12.80
C THR A 143 -8.42 17.95 -14.21
N PRO A 144 -8.99 18.57 -15.26
CA PRO A 144 -8.87 18.06 -16.62
C PRO A 144 -7.43 17.80 -17.08
N ALA A 145 -6.49 18.68 -16.72
CA ALA A 145 -5.08 18.54 -17.09
C ALA A 145 -4.46 17.27 -16.51
N TRP A 146 -4.54 17.10 -15.18
CA TRP A 146 -3.96 15.93 -14.50
C TRP A 146 -4.71 14.63 -14.81
N ARG A 147 -6.02 14.71 -15.10
CA ARG A 147 -6.81 13.55 -15.54
C ARG A 147 -6.36 13.03 -16.90
N ALA A 148 -6.01 13.92 -17.84
CA ALA A 148 -5.54 13.52 -19.16
C ALA A 148 -4.21 12.75 -19.09
N ASP A 149 -3.36 13.12 -18.14
CA ASP A 149 -2.06 12.47 -17.91
C ASP A 149 -2.14 11.28 -16.93
N TRP A 150 -3.32 11.01 -16.34
CA TRP A 150 -3.51 9.91 -15.40
C TRP A 150 -3.53 8.56 -16.10
N LYS A 151 -2.35 7.94 -16.23
CA LYS A 151 -2.16 6.64 -16.87
C LYS A 151 -2.09 5.55 -15.81
N PHE A 152 -3.23 5.24 -15.19
CA PHE A 152 -3.32 4.10 -14.28
C PHE A 152 -4.22 3.02 -14.88
N THR A 153 -3.67 1.83 -15.13
CA THR A 153 -4.47 0.65 -15.47
C THR A 153 -5.14 0.16 -14.19
N LYS A 154 -6.49 0.16 -14.17
CA LYS A 154 -7.26 -0.47 -13.09
C LYS A 154 -6.71 -1.88 -12.84
N PRO A 155 -6.65 -2.36 -11.58
CA PRO A 155 -6.17 -3.70 -11.31
C PRO A 155 -6.90 -4.69 -12.20
N THR A 156 -6.15 -5.42 -13.03
CA THR A 156 -6.68 -6.57 -13.76
C THR A 156 -7.32 -7.45 -12.70
N THR A 157 -8.65 -7.57 -12.75
CA THR A 157 -9.37 -8.54 -11.94
C THR A 157 -8.82 -9.90 -12.37
N VAL A 158 -7.88 -10.45 -11.59
CA VAL A 158 -7.46 -11.83 -11.77
C VAL A 158 -8.70 -12.63 -11.41
N GLN A 159 -9.43 -13.08 -12.44
CA GLN A 159 -10.50 -14.06 -12.26
C GLN A 159 -9.87 -15.23 -11.50
N SER A 160 -10.31 -15.42 -10.27
CA SER A 160 -10.02 -16.65 -9.52
C SER A 160 -10.61 -17.79 -10.32
N GLY A 161 -9.77 -18.42 -11.14
CA GLY A 161 -10.09 -19.67 -11.80
C GLY A 161 -10.36 -20.69 -10.71
N SER A 162 -11.64 -21.01 -10.54
CA SER A 162 -12.13 -22.18 -9.83
C SER A 162 -11.63 -23.43 -10.56
N GLY A 163 -10.40 -23.84 -10.27
CA GLY A 163 -9.84 -25.12 -10.68
C GLY A 163 -10.33 -26.22 -9.75
N THR A 164 -11.57 -26.66 -9.97
CA THR A 164 -12.05 -27.97 -9.53
C THR A 164 -11.14 -29.05 -10.09
N GLY A 165 -10.66 -29.93 -9.20
CA GLY A 165 -9.63 -30.91 -9.51
C GLY A 165 -10.01 -31.93 -10.57
N SER A 166 -8.97 -32.54 -11.14
CA SER A 166 -9.04 -33.90 -11.66
C SER A 166 -7.77 -34.64 -11.27
N SER A 167 -7.95 -35.63 -10.40
CA SER A 167 -7.00 -36.67 -10.09
C SER A 167 -6.51 -37.36 -11.36
N SER A 168 -5.22 -37.66 -11.46
CA SER A 168 -4.72 -38.79 -12.26
C SER A 168 -3.35 -39.25 -11.74
N GLN A 169 -3.41 -40.34 -10.99
CA GLN A 169 -2.54 -41.52 -10.99
C GLN A 169 -1.03 -41.36 -10.76
N ILE A 170 -0.65 -41.78 -9.56
CA ILE A 170 0.66 -42.30 -9.17
C ILE A 170 0.95 -43.54 -10.02
N ALA A 171 2.00 -43.51 -10.84
CA ALA A 171 2.60 -44.70 -11.42
C ALA A 171 3.77 -45.17 -10.56
N THR A 172 3.53 -46.26 -9.85
CA THR A 172 4.51 -47.09 -9.16
C THR A 172 5.54 -47.65 -10.15
N ILE A 173 6.83 -47.53 -9.84
CA ILE A 173 7.88 -48.43 -10.36
C ILE A 173 8.62 -48.99 -9.13
N GLY A 174 8.13 -50.13 -8.62
CA GLY A 174 9.02 -51.17 -8.09
C GLY A 174 9.58 -51.91 -9.31
N GLY A 175 10.83 -52.33 -9.39
CA GLY A 175 11.63 -53.01 -8.39
C GLY A 175 12.21 -54.23 -9.13
N GLY A 176 13.53 -54.35 -9.19
CA GLY A 176 14.21 -55.45 -9.87
C GLY A 176 15.63 -55.58 -9.34
N SER A 177 15.86 -56.69 -8.65
CA SER A 177 16.95 -56.98 -7.73
C SER A 177 18.08 -57.79 -8.39
N THR A 178 19.19 -57.96 -7.64
CA THR A 178 20.31 -58.93 -7.77
C THR A 178 21.23 -58.75 -8.99
N LEU A 179 22.57 -58.79 -8.88
CA LEU A 179 23.50 -59.45 -7.94
C LEU A 179 24.53 -58.48 -7.35
#